data_AF-A0A959UPT7-F1
#
_entry.id   AF-A0A959UPT7-F1
#
_cell.length_a   1.000
_cell.length_b   1.000
_cell.length_c   1.000
_cell.angle_alpha   90.00
_cell.angle_beta   90.00
_cell.angle_gamma   90.00
#
_symmetry.space_group_name_H-M   'P 1'
#
loop_
_entity.id
_entity.type
_entity.pdbx_description
1 polymer ?
#
loop_
_entity_poly.entity_id
_entity_poly.type
_entity_poly.pdbx_seq_one_letter_code
_entity_poly.pdbx_strand_id
1 'polypeptide(L)'
;MPATAHVLFLAALFWALYWTWKAWRSRWLLYVLLGWGAFQAALAAKGFYAVTDAMPPRPVLLLLPMVVGIVALLASPAGRRFLRRGDLLALTWLHVLRVPVEVVLHQGWQAGLVPRMLTYEGVNFDILSGISAPLIAWHLMRAPVPNKRVLLIWNVVCLLLLVNVVGRAVLSFPSPVQVLNLDEPMILVQRLPWIWLPAVIVPMVLLAHVAALLKLLRGGGE
;
A
#
# COMPACT_ATOMS: atom_id res chain seq x y z
N MET A 1 -11.44 3.28 -18.17
CA MET A 1 -10.24 3.91 -17.58
C MET A 1 -9.39 4.51 -18.69
N PRO A 2 -8.93 5.76 -18.57
CA PRO A 2 -8.07 6.39 -19.58
C PRO A 2 -6.67 5.75 -19.63
N ALA A 3 -5.95 5.95 -20.74
CA ALA A 3 -4.57 5.45 -20.89
C ALA A 3 -3.63 6.01 -19.81
N THR A 4 -3.85 7.26 -19.40
CA THR A 4 -3.11 7.92 -18.30
C THR A 4 -3.16 7.12 -17.01
N ALA A 5 -4.32 6.56 -16.64
CA ALA A 5 -4.45 5.76 -15.43
C ALA A 5 -3.52 4.54 -15.46
N HIS A 6 -3.45 3.85 -16.60
CA HIS A 6 -2.64 2.65 -16.75
C HIS A 6 -1.16 2.99 -16.64
N VAL A 7 -0.72 4.05 -17.31
CA VAL A 7 0.67 4.52 -17.25
C VAL A 7 1.05 4.91 -15.81
N LEU A 8 0.23 5.72 -15.15
CA LEU A 8 0.48 6.15 -13.77
C LEU A 8 0.54 4.96 -12.80
N PHE A 9 -0.35 3.99 -12.98
CA PHE A 9 -0.40 2.81 -12.13
C PHE A 9 0.80 1.89 -12.32
N LEU A 10 1.20 1.62 -13.56
CA LEU A 10 2.39 0.83 -13.85
C LEU A 10 3.66 1.54 -13.37
N ALA A 11 3.73 2.87 -13.51
CA ALA A 11 4.81 3.67 -12.95
C ALA A 11 4.85 3.58 -11.42
N ALA A 12 3.69 3.68 -10.74
CA ALA A 12 3.59 3.53 -9.29
C ALA A 12 4.01 2.11 -8.83
N LEU A 13 3.61 1.06 -9.56
CA LEU A 13 4.01 -0.31 -9.27
C LEU A 13 5.52 -0.51 -9.44
N PHE A 14 6.10 -0.02 -10.53
CA PHE A 14 7.54 -0.06 -10.75
C PHE A 14 8.29 0.71 -9.66
N TRP A 15 7.83 1.90 -9.31
CA TRP A 15 8.39 2.71 -8.22
C TRP A 15 8.37 1.94 -6.89
N ALA A 16 7.24 1.31 -6.57
CA ALA A 16 7.08 0.52 -5.36
C ALA A 16 8.06 -0.65 -5.30
N LEU A 17 8.19 -1.40 -6.40
CA LEU A 17 9.13 -2.52 -6.51
C LEU A 17 10.59 -2.05 -6.41
N TYR A 18 10.95 -0.98 -7.12
CA TYR A 18 12.30 -0.41 -7.11
C TYR A 18 12.71 0.05 -5.70
N TRP A 19 11.87 0.85 -5.02
CA TRP A 19 12.20 1.36 -3.70
C TRP A 19 12.13 0.29 -2.61
N THR A 20 11.25 -0.70 -2.74
CA THR A 20 11.25 -1.89 -1.88
C THR A 20 12.56 -2.67 -2.06
N TRP A 21 12.98 -2.93 -3.29
CA TRP A 21 14.27 -3.56 -3.53
C TRP A 21 15.42 -2.73 -3.00
N LYS A 22 15.42 -1.41 -3.21
CA LYS A 22 16.48 -0.53 -2.71
C LYS A 22 16.56 -0.51 -1.19
N ALA A 23 15.42 -0.58 -0.51
CA ALA A 23 15.35 -0.60 0.95
C ALA A 23 16.02 -1.84 1.57
N TRP A 24 15.78 -3.04 1.02
CA TRP A 24 16.31 -4.29 1.61
C TRP A 24 17.42 -4.98 0.81
N ARG A 25 17.66 -4.54 -0.43
CA ARG A 25 18.54 -5.18 -1.44
C ARG A 25 18.30 -6.69 -1.58
N SER A 26 17.07 -7.13 -1.34
CA SER A 26 16.68 -8.55 -1.34
C SER A 26 15.98 -8.91 -2.65
N ARG A 27 16.63 -9.74 -3.47
CA ARG A 27 16.00 -10.32 -4.68
C ARG A 27 14.88 -11.30 -4.31
N TRP A 28 15.01 -11.97 -3.17
CA TRP A 28 13.99 -12.93 -2.71
C TRP A 28 12.67 -12.23 -2.38
N LEU A 29 12.72 -11.06 -1.74
CA LEU A 29 11.51 -10.26 -1.48
C LEU A 29 10.81 -9.88 -2.80
N LEU A 30 11.57 -9.48 -3.83
CA LEU A 30 11.02 -9.19 -5.15
C LEU A 30 10.36 -10.42 -5.77
N TYR A 31 11.00 -11.58 -5.74
CA TYR A 31 10.42 -12.81 -6.30
C TYR A 31 9.13 -13.22 -5.60
N VAL A 32 9.07 -13.07 -4.27
CA VAL A 32 7.83 -13.32 -3.50
C VAL A 32 6.74 -12.35 -3.94
N LEU A 33 7.03 -11.05 -4.05
CA LEU A 33 6.05 -10.04 -4.46
C LEU A 33 5.58 -10.24 -5.91
N LEU A 34 6.48 -10.56 -6.83
CA LEU A 34 6.16 -10.82 -8.24
C LEU A 34 5.39 -12.13 -8.41
N GLY A 35 5.82 -13.19 -7.73
CA GLY A 35 5.12 -14.48 -7.73
C GLY A 35 3.71 -14.35 -7.16
N TRP A 36 3.56 -13.62 -6.05
CA TRP A 36 2.25 -13.29 -5.49
C TRP A 36 1.42 -12.44 -6.45
N GLY A 37 1.99 -11.39 -7.03
CA GLY A 37 1.31 -10.53 -8.01
C GLY A 37 0.85 -11.29 -9.25
N ALA A 38 1.66 -12.23 -9.75
CA ALA A 38 1.31 -13.10 -10.88
C ALA A 38 0.20 -14.09 -10.52
N PHE A 39 0.26 -14.68 -9.33
CA PHE A 39 -0.81 -15.54 -8.81
C PHE A 39 -2.14 -14.77 -8.72
N GLN A 40 -2.11 -13.57 -8.16
CA GLN A 40 -3.27 -12.69 -8.01
C GLN A 40 -3.82 -12.23 -9.37
N ALA A 41 -2.93 -11.94 -10.34
CA ALA A 41 -3.31 -11.64 -11.72
C ALA A 41 -4.02 -12.82 -12.39
N ALA A 42 -3.52 -14.04 -12.21
CA ALA A 42 -4.12 -15.25 -12.77
C ALA A 42 -5.51 -15.52 -12.18
N LEU A 43 -5.71 -15.29 -10.88
CA LEU A 43 -7.03 -15.35 -10.25
C LEU A 43 -7.99 -14.30 -10.81
N ALA A 44 -7.54 -13.04 -10.93
CA ALA A 44 -8.35 -11.97 -11.51
C ALA A 44 -8.75 -12.26 -12.96
N ALA A 45 -7.84 -12.78 -13.78
CA ALA A 45 -8.11 -13.15 -15.17
C ALA A 45 -9.15 -14.27 -15.30
N LYS A 46 -9.23 -15.18 -14.32
CA LYS A 46 -10.27 -16.22 -14.25
C LYS A 46 -11.60 -15.73 -13.69
N GLY A 47 -11.75 -14.43 -13.44
CA GLY A 47 -12.97 -13.85 -12.86
C GLY A 47 -13.12 -14.15 -11.37
N PHE A 48 -12.05 -14.57 -10.67
CA PHE A 48 -12.15 -14.89 -9.24
C PHE A 48 -12.66 -13.67 -8.45
N TYR A 49 -12.14 -12.46 -8.67
CA TYR A 49 -12.60 -11.31 -7.89
C TYR A 49 -13.97 -10.74 -8.30
N ALA A 50 -14.57 -11.25 -9.39
CA ALA A 50 -15.89 -10.81 -9.86
C ALA A 50 -17.06 -11.50 -9.15
N VAL A 51 -16.80 -12.57 -8.39
CA VAL A 51 -17.82 -13.28 -7.60
C VAL A 51 -17.96 -12.59 -6.24
N THR A 52 -19.09 -11.94 -6.03
CA THR A 52 -19.36 -11.02 -4.90
C THR A 52 -20.28 -11.61 -3.84
N ASP A 53 -20.79 -12.82 -4.02
CA ASP A 53 -21.69 -13.54 -3.11
C ASP A 53 -21.00 -14.64 -2.29
N ALA A 54 -19.70 -14.85 -2.49
CA ALA A 54 -18.94 -15.91 -1.82
C ALA A 54 -18.54 -15.58 -0.37
N MET A 55 -18.47 -16.62 0.47
CA MET A 55 -17.92 -16.59 1.83
C MET A 55 -16.71 -17.55 1.96
N PRO A 56 -15.56 -17.10 2.49
CA PRO A 56 -15.26 -15.74 2.95
C PRO A 56 -15.15 -14.73 1.78
N PRO A 57 -15.35 -13.42 2.03
CA PRO A 57 -15.23 -12.39 0.99
C PRO A 57 -13.85 -12.43 0.34
N ARG A 58 -13.81 -12.49 -0.99
CA ARG A 58 -12.56 -12.64 -1.76
C ARG A 58 -11.51 -11.53 -1.53
N PRO A 59 -11.85 -10.27 -1.20
CA PRO A 59 -10.85 -9.28 -0.79
C PRO A 59 -10.06 -9.67 0.46
N VAL A 60 -10.71 -10.36 1.41
CA VAL A 60 -10.05 -10.83 2.63
C VAL A 60 -8.96 -11.83 2.28
N LEU A 61 -9.23 -12.74 1.34
CA LEU A 61 -8.26 -13.72 0.84
C LEU A 61 -7.06 -13.09 0.14
N LEU A 62 -7.18 -11.84 -0.31
CA LEU A 62 -6.11 -11.08 -0.94
C LEU A 62 -5.25 -10.33 0.09
N LEU A 63 -5.87 -9.67 1.08
CA LEU A 63 -5.16 -8.89 2.09
C LEU A 63 -4.59 -9.74 3.24
N LEU A 64 -5.33 -10.77 3.67
CA LEU A 64 -5.00 -11.57 4.85
C LEU A 64 -3.62 -12.24 4.75
N PRO A 65 -3.23 -12.91 3.64
CA PRO A 65 -1.92 -13.56 3.55
C PRO A 65 -0.76 -12.57 3.71
N MET A 66 -0.92 -11.35 3.20
CA MET A 66 0.09 -10.30 3.30
C MET A 66 0.21 -9.75 4.71
N VAL A 67 -0.92 -9.48 5.37
CA VAL A 67 -0.96 -9.05 6.77
C VAL A 67 -0.36 -10.13 7.67
N VAL A 68 -0.73 -11.39 7.48
CA VAL A 68 -0.17 -12.54 8.21
C VAL A 68 1.34 -12.63 8.00
N GLY A 69 1.83 -12.44 6.77
CA GLY A 69 3.26 -12.41 6.47
C GLY A 69 4.01 -11.31 7.24
N ILE A 70 3.45 -10.09 7.28
CA ILE A 70 4.04 -8.97 8.04
C ILE A 70 4.03 -9.27 9.55
N VAL A 71 2.93 -9.81 10.08
CA VAL A 71 2.82 -10.22 11.49
C VAL A 71 3.82 -11.32 11.82
N ALA A 72 4.00 -12.32 10.95
CA ALA A 72 4.99 -13.38 11.13
C ALA A 72 6.43 -12.85 11.13
N LEU A 73 6.73 -11.87 10.29
CA LEU A 73 8.02 -11.17 10.31
C LEU A 73 8.22 -10.43 11.64
N LEU A 74 7.19 -9.78 12.17
CA LEU A 74 7.25 -9.10 13.45
C LEU A 74 7.35 -10.06 14.64
N ALA A 75 6.71 -11.23 14.58
CA ALA A 75 6.72 -12.23 15.64
C ALA A 75 8.08 -12.93 15.77
N SER A 76 8.77 -13.16 14.65
CA SER A 76 10.05 -13.89 14.64
C SER A 76 11.28 -12.98 14.88
N PRO A 77 12.31 -13.43 15.63
CA PRO A 77 13.56 -12.69 15.77
C PRO A 77 14.26 -12.44 14.42
N ALA A 78 14.24 -13.43 13.52
CA ALA A 78 14.83 -13.32 12.20
C ALA A 78 14.09 -12.29 11.32
N GLY A 79 12.76 -12.29 11.34
CA GLY A 79 11.95 -11.30 10.61
C GLY A 79 12.16 -9.89 11.14
N ARG A 80 12.20 -9.69 12.47
CA ARG A 80 12.55 -8.38 13.05
C ARG A 80 13.94 -7.90 12.66
N ARG A 81 14.93 -8.80 12.56
CA ARG A 81 16.28 -8.48 12.04
C ARG A 81 16.21 -8.08 10.57
N PHE A 82 15.44 -8.79 9.74
CA PHE A 82 15.23 -8.47 8.33
C PHE A 82 14.59 -7.08 8.15
N LEU A 83 13.48 -6.80 8.83
CA LEU A 83 12.77 -5.53 8.76
C LEU A 83 13.69 -4.35 9.07
N ARG A 84 14.53 -4.48 10.11
CA ARG A 84 15.47 -3.43 10.54
C ARG A 84 16.59 -3.12 9.55
N ARG A 85 16.90 -4.02 8.62
CA ARG A 85 17.89 -3.76 7.55
C ARG A 85 17.38 -2.75 6.52
N GLY A 86 16.07 -2.46 6.49
CA GLY A 86 15.47 -1.49 5.60
C GLY A 86 16.15 -0.11 5.73
N ASP A 87 16.60 0.43 4.61
CA ASP A 87 17.10 1.80 4.51
C ASP A 87 15.95 2.82 4.68
N LEU A 88 16.05 3.72 5.67
CA LEU A 88 14.95 4.64 5.98
C LEU A 88 14.64 5.60 4.84
N LEU A 89 15.66 6.03 4.10
CA LEU A 89 15.50 6.94 2.98
C LEU A 89 14.72 6.25 1.86
N ALA A 90 15.08 5.02 1.51
CA ALA A 90 14.36 4.22 0.52
C ALA A 90 12.91 3.91 0.94
N LEU A 91 12.69 3.55 2.20
CA LEU A 91 11.33 3.35 2.75
C LEU A 91 10.50 4.63 2.65
N THR A 92 11.10 5.79 2.88
CA THR A 92 10.40 7.08 2.78
C THR A 92 10.04 7.43 1.34
N TRP A 93 10.98 7.28 0.40
CA TRP A 93 10.74 7.54 -1.03
C TRP A 93 9.65 6.64 -1.63
N LEU A 94 9.48 5.43 -1.11
CA LEU A 94 8.41 4.53 -1.53
C LEU A 94 7.03 5.22 -1.44
N HIS A 95 6.77 6.02 -0.41
CA HIS A 95 5.47 6.65 -0.19
C HIS A 95 5.08 7.68 -1.27
N VAL A 96 6.01 8.17 -2.09
CA VAL A 96 5.71 9.06 -3.23
C VAL A 96 4.73 8.40 -4.21
N LEU A 97 4.75 7.07 -4.33
CA LEU A 97 3.82 6.31 -5.20
C LEU A 97 2.34 6.60 -4.91
N ARG A 98 2.01 7.14 -3.73
CA ARG A 98 0.63 7.40 -3.32
C ARG A 98 0.01 8.52 -4.13
N VAL A 99 0.81 9.46 -4.62
CA VAL A 99 0.32 10.54 -5.51
C VAL A 99 -0.25 9.97 -6.82
N PRO A 100 0.50 9.20 -7.64
CA PRO A 100 -0.06 8.62 -8.86
C PRO A 100 -1.18 7.60 -8.57
N VAL A 101 -1.14 6.87 -7.45
CA VAL A 101 -2.24 5.97 -7.05
C VAL A 101 -3.52 6.75 -6.77
N GLU A 102 -3.46 7.88 -6.07
CA GLU A 102 -4.64 8.71 -5.80
C GLU A 102 -5.22 9.34 -7.06
N VAL A 103 -4.37 9.75 -8.00
CA VAL A 103 -4.82 10.21 -9.33
C VAL A 103 -5.53 9.08 -10.09
N VAL A 104 -5.03 7.84 -10.00
CA VAL A 104 -5.69 6.66 -10.57
C VAL A 104 -7.04 6.39 -9.92
N LEU A 105 -7.14 6.49 -8.59
CA LEU A 105 -8.41 6.29 -7.87
C LEU A 105 -9.44 7.36 -8.25
N HIS A 106 -9.01 8.60 -8.41
CA HIS A 106 -9.87 9.69 -8.88
C HIS A 106 -10.37 9.48 -10.31
N GLN A 107 -9.49 9.07 -11.24
CA GLN A 107 -9.90 8.66 -12.58
C GLN A 107 -10.82 7.43 -12.57
N GLY A 108 -10.65 6.55 -11.58
CA GLY A 108 -11.53 5.41 -11.30
C GLY A 108 -12.93 5.86 -10.87
N TRP A 109 -13.02 6.89 -10.05
CA TRP A 109 -14.30 7.48 -9.64
C TRP A 109 -15.03 8.15 -10.79
N GLN A 110 -14.32 8.94 -11.60
CA GLN A 110 -14.89 9.53 -12.83
C GLN A 110 -15.42 8.47 -13.80
N ALA A 111 -14.87 7.26 -13.76
CA ALA A 111 -15.31 6.11 -14.55
C ALA A 111 -16.39 5.24 -13.85
N GLY A 112 -16.87 5.62 -12.66
CA GLY A 112 -17.86 4.87 -11.88
C GLY A 112 -17.34 3.55 -11.28
N LEU A 113 -16.01 3.41 -11.13
CA LEU A 113 -15.37 2.17 -10.66
C LEU A 113 -14.89 2.25 -9.20
N VAL A 114 -14.84 3.45 -8.64
CA VAL A 114 -14.35 3.75 -7.29
C VAL A 114 -15.33 4.73 -6.64
N PRO A 115 -15.78 4.50 -5.39
CA PRO A 115 -16.61 5.46 -4.69
C PRO A 115 -15.88 6.78 -4.47
N ARG A 116 -16.60 7.91 -4.57
CA ARG A 116 -16.05 9.25 -4.35
C ARG A 116 -15.30 9.36 -3.01
N MET A 117 -15.83 8.70 -1.98
CA MET A 117 -15.27 8.68 -0.62
C MET A 117 -13.82 8.20 -0.56
N LEU A 118 -13.41 7.30 -1.46
CA LEU A 118 -12.06 6.73 -1.52
C LEU A 118 -11.07 7.57 -2.34
N THR A 119 -11.46 8.78 -2.73
CA THR A 119 -10.62 9.71 -3.49
C THR A 119 -10.30 10.96 -2.66
N TYR A 120 -9.33 11.74 -3.10
CA TYR A 120 -8.99 13.01 -2.48
C TYR A 120 -10.10 14.07 -2.56
N GLU A 121 -11.12 13.90 -3.40
CA GLU A 121 -12.33 14.75 -3.37
C GLU A 121 -13.32 14.37 -2.26
N GLY A 122 -13.19 13.16 -1.72
CA GLY A 122 -13.96 12.66 -0.61
C GLY A 122 -13.24 12.91 0.72
N VAL A 123 -13.01 11.84 1.47
CA VAL A 123 -12.35 11.89 2.79
C VAL A 123 -11.03 11.14 2.79
N ASN A 124 -10.51 10.79 1.62
CA ASN A 124 -9.23 10.10 1.50
C ASN A 124 -8.08 11.10 1.37
N PHE A 125 -7.50 11.49 2.50
CA PHE A 125 -6.37 12.42 2.55
C PHE A 125 -5.00 11.75 2.33
N ASP A 126 -5.01 10.52 1.83
CA ASP A 126 -3.80 9.71 1.71
C ASP A 126 -2.79 10.28 0.72
N ILE A 127 -3.24 11.10 -0.24
CA ILE A 127 -2.38 11.88 -1.14
C ILE A 127 -1.37 12.76 -0.39
N LEU A 128 -1.73 13.26 0.80
CA LEU A 128 -0.85 14.11 1.61
C LEU A 128 0.38 13.35 2.11
N SER A 129 0.25 12.04 2.36
CA SER A 129 1.40 11.21 2.72
C SER A 129 2.38 11.06 1.56
N GLY A 130 1.89 10.99 0.32
CA GLY A 130 2.72 10.94 -0.88
C GLY A 130 3.40 12.28 -1.20
N ILE A 131 2.68 13.39 -1.06
CA ILE A 131 3.22 14.75 -1.28
C ILE A 131 4.26 15.12 -0.22
N SER A 132 4.06 14.70 1.04
CA SER A 132 5.00 15.01 2.13
C SER A 132 6.25 14.11 2.13
N ALA A 133 6.22 12.94 1.48
CA ALA A 133 7.33 12.00 1.47
C ALA A 133 8.68 12.59 0.97
N PRO A 134 8.75 13.36 -0.14
CA PRO A 134 9.99 14.00 -0.57
C PRO A 134 10.55 15.01 0.45
N LEU A 135 9.68 15.73 1.17
CA LEU A 135 10.10 16.67 2.21
C LEU A 135 10.73 15.93 3.39
N ILE A 136 10.14 14.79 3.79
CA ILE A 136 10.70 13.92 4.83
C ILE A 136 12.00 13.25 4.38
N ALA A 137 12.07 12.81 3.12
CA ALA A 137 13.29 12.26 2.53
C ALA A 137 14.41 13.30 2.49
N TRP A 138 14.09 14.54 2.14
CA TRP A 138 15.03 15.66 2.16
C TRP A 138 15.53 15.97 3.59
N HIS A 139 14.63 15.95 4.57
CA HIS A 139 15.00 16.08 6.00
C HIS A 139 15.96 14.97 6.44
N LEU A 140 15.75 13.73 6.01
CA LEU A 140 16.65 12.60 6.26
C LEU A 140 18.05 12.78 5.62
N MET A 141 18.12 13.43 4.45
CA MET A 141 19.38 13.62 3.73
C MET A 141 20.22 14.80 4.25
N ARG A 142 19.58 15.84 4.80
CA ARG A 142 20.26 17.08 5.22
C ARG A 142 20.75 17.06 6.66
N ALA A 143 20.08 16.34 7.55
CA ALA A 143 20.43 16.35 8.97
C ALA A 143 21.52 15.30 9.27
N PRO A 144 22.65 15.67 9.90
CA PRO A 144 23.63 14.69 10.39
C PRO A 144 23.01 13.68 11.36
N VAL A 145 22.04 14.15 12.16
CA VAL A 145 21.19 13.34 13.03
C VAL A 145 19.73 13.74 12.79
N PRO A 146 18.96 12.97 12.00
CA PRO A 146 17.59 13.34 11.69
C PRO A 146 16.68 13.25 12.91
N ASN A 147 15.77 14.23 13.06
CA ASN A 147 14.85 14.28 14.19
C ASN A 147 13.90 13.08 14.18
N LYS A 148 14.20 12.11 15.04
CA LYS A 148 13.45 10.87 15.23
C LYS A 148 11.96 11.10 15.54
N ARG A 149 11.60 12.13 16.30
CA ARG A 149 10.20 12.43 16.65
C ARG A 149 9.40 12.79 15.41
N VAL A 150 9.97 13.61 14.51
CA VAL A 150 9.32 13.98 13.25
C VAL A 150 9.06 12.74 12.39
N LEU A 151 10.05 11.85 12.25
CA LEU A 151 9.92 10.62 11.46
C LEU A 151 8.88 9.66 12.05
N LEU A 152 8.82 9.54 13.38
CA LEU A 152 7.84 8.72 14.07
C LEU A 152 6.42 9.26 13.86
N ILE A 153 6.21 10.55 14.15
CA ILE A 153 4.90 11.20 13.98
C ILE A 153 4.43 11.06 12.53
N TRP A 154 5.31 11.35 11.56
CA TRP A 154 4.98 11.24 10.15
C TRP A 154 4.57 9.82 9.75
N ASN A 155 5.33 8.80 10.16
CA ASN A 155 4.99 7.40 9.87
C ASN A 155 3.66 6.98 10.53
N VAL A 156 3.40 7.39 11.77
CA VAL A 156 2.15 7.08 12.46
C VAL A 156 0.96 7.72 11.76
N VAL A 157 1.04 9.01 11.44
CA VAL A 157 -0.02 9.73 10.72
C VAL A 157 -0.28 9.09 9.35
N CYS A 158 0.77 8.81 8.57
CA CYS A 158 0.62 8.17 7.25
C CYS A 158 0.07 6.74 7.33
N LEU A 159 0.42 5.99 8.37
CA LEU A 159 -0.12 4.66 8.62
C LEU A 159 -1.61 4.72 8.98
N LEU A 160 -2.03 5.70 9.78
CA LEU A 160 -3.44 5.92 10.11
C LEU A 160 -4.26 6.28 8.86
N LEU A 161 -3.71 7.11 7.97
CA LEU A 161 -4.33 7.40 6.66
C LEU A 161 -4.47 6.14 5.81
N LEU A 162 -3.41 5.31 5.73
CA LEU A 162 -3.45 4.03 5.02
C LEU A 162 -4.54 3.10 5.58
N VAL A 163 -4.59 2.92 6.90
CA VAL A 163 -5.59 2.08 7.56
C VAL A 163 -7.00 2.62 7.29
N ASN A 164 -7.18 3.95 7.28
CA ASN A 164 -8.46 4.57 6.98
C ASN A 164 -8.94 4.23 5.57
N VAL A 165 -8.12 4.47 4.55
CA VAL A 165 -8.51 4.22 3.15
C VAL A 165 -8.68 2.71 2.87
N VAL A 166 -7.82 1.85 3.41
CA VAL A 166 -7.93 0.39 3.24
C VAL A 166 -9.19 -0.14 3.91
N GLY A 167 -9.48 0.31 5.14
CA GLY A 167 -10.70 -0.10 5.85
C GLY A 167 -11.96 0.31 5.09
N ARG A 168 -12.03 1.56 4.62
CA ARG A 168 -13.16 2.02 3.78
C ARG A 168 -13.25 1.26 2.47
N ALA A 169 -12.12 0.96 1.81
CA ALA A 169 -12.11 0.21 0.57
C ALA A 169 -12.65 -1.21 0.75
N VAL A 170 -12.27 -1.89 1.84
CA VAL A 170 -12.81 -3.22 2.18
C VAL A 170 -14.31 -3.15 2.44
N LEU A 171 -14.78 -2.18 3.22
CA LEU A 171 -16.22 -2.02 3.53
C LEU A 171 -17.05 -1.52 2.34
N SER A 172 -16.40 -1.00 1.30
CA SER A 172 -17.04 -0.56 0.04
C SER A 172 -16.90 -1.58 -1.09
N PHE A 173 -16.14 -2.66 -0.88
CA PHE A 173 -15.98 -3.69 -1.89
C PHE A 173 -17.25 -4.55 -1.97
N PRO A 174 -17.81 -4.79 -3.16
CA PRO A 174 -19.03 -5.57 -3.28
C PRO A 174 -18.80 -7.01 -2.82
N SER A 175 -19.44 -7.33 -1.71
CA SER A 175 -19.33 -8.58 -0.97
C SER A 175 -20.51 -8.68 0.00
N PRO A 176 -20.80 -9.85 0.60
CA PRO A 176 -21.90 -9.95 1.56
C PRO A 176 -21.65 -9.17 2.86
N VAL A 177 -20.44 -8.62 3.04
CA VAL A 177 -20.06 -7.77 4.18
C VAL A 177 -19.90 -6.29 3.79
N GLN A 178 -20.30 -5.89 2.58
CA GLN A 178 -20.30 -4.50 2.16
C GLN A 178 -21.30 -3.70 3.01
N VAL A 179 -20.84 -2.60 3.60
CA VAL A 179 -21.68 -1.70 4.42
C VAL A 179 -21.53 -0.23 4.05
N LEU A 180 -20.55 0.11 3.21
CA LEU A 180 -20.32 1.46 2.70
C LEU A 180 -20.50 1.51 1.18
N ASN A 181 -20.88 2.69 0.69
CA ASN A 181 -20.97 3.01 -0.74
C ASN A 181 -21.74 1.94 -1.54
N LEU A 182 -22.93 1.56 -1.07
CA LEU A 182 -23.76 0.53 -1.70
C LEU A 182 -24.12 0.91 -3.16
N ASP A 183 -24.35 2.20 -3.40
CA ASP A 183 -24.67 2.74 -4.72
C ASP A 183 -23.42 3.02 -5.59
N GLU A 184 -22.23 3.10 -4.98
CA GLU A 184 -20.95 3.36 -5.66
C GLU A 184 -19.87 2.34 -5.21
N PRO A 185 -20.02 1.04 -5.49
CA PRO A 185 -19.12 0.03 -4.94
C PRO A 185 -17.69 0.12 -5.50
N MET A 186 -16.72 -0.34 -4.70
CA MET A 186 -15.30 -0.41 -5.09
C MET A 186 -15.04 -1.61 -6.01
N ILE A 187 -15.27 -1.43 -7.32
CA ILE A 187 -15.13 -2.48 -8.34
C ILE A 187 -13.80 -2.45 -9.11
N LEU A 188 -13.08 -1.32 -9.07
CA LEU A 188 -11.83 -1.13 -9.82
C LEU A 188 -10.81 -2.27 -9.54
N VAL A 189 -10.61 -2.59 -8.26
CA VAL A 189 -9.59 -3.55 -7.79
C VAL A 189 -9.94 -5.02 -8.03
N GLN A 190 -11.00 -5.34 -8.77
CA GLN A 190 -11.31 -6.71 -9.18
C GLN A 190 -10.61 -7.12 -10.48
N ARG A 191 -10.07 -6.15 -11.21
CA ARG A 191 -9.61 -6.30 -12.60
C ARG A 191 -8.12 -5.98 -12.72
N LEU A 192 -7.49 -6.51 -13.76
CA LEU A 192 -6.14 -6.10 -14.13
C LEU A 192 -6.12 -4.68 -14.73
N PRO A 193 -5.04 -3.91 -14.51
CA PRO A 193 -3.91 -4.19 -13.61
C PRO A 193 -4.18 -3.85 -12.13
N TRP A 194 -5.34 -3.26 -11.83
CA TRP A 194 -5.67 -2.62 -10.55
C TRP A 194 -5.70 -3.57 -9.34
N ILE A 195 -5.90 -4.87 -9.55
CA ILE A 195 -5.80 -5.90 -8.50
C ILE A 195 -4.44 -5.86 -7.78
N TRP A 196 -3.38 -5.40 -8.44
CA TRP A 196 -2.06 -5.22 -7.82
C TRP A 196 -2.00 -4.10 -6.80
N LEU A 197 -3.01 -3.21 -6.75
CA LEU A 197 -3.10 -2.17 -5.73
C LEU A 197 -3.23 -2.80 -4.34
N PRO A 198 -4.29 -3.56 -4.01
CA PRO A 198 -4.39 -4.20 -2.72
C PRO A 198 -3.46 -5.41 -2.59
N ALA A 199 -3.08 -6.08 -3.69
CA ALA A 199 -2.31 -7.31 -3.62
C ALA A 199 -0.80 -7.08 -3.41
N VAL A 200 -0.26 -5.97 -3.91
CA VAL A 200 1.19 -5.74 -3.98
C VAL A 200 1.55 -4.37 -3.42
N ILE A 201 0.95 -3.29 -3.92
CA ILE A 201 1.29 -1.92 -3.52
C ILE A 201 0.96 -1.65 -2.04
N VAL A 202 -0.28 -1.90 -1.61
CA VAL A 202 -0.72 -1.67 -0.22
C VAL A 202 0.15 -2.45 0.79
N PRO A 203 0.43 -3.76 0.59
CA PRO A 203 1.36 -4.50 1.43
C PRO A 203 2.77 -3.91 1.51
N MET A 204 3.34 -3.44 0.40
CA MET A 204 4.66 -2.81 0.40
C MET A 204 4.67 -1.49 1.19
N VAL A 205 3.63 -0.67 1.04
CA VAL A 205 3.46 0.58 1.81
C VAL A 205 3.33 0.27 3.30
N LEU A 206 2.53 -0.73 3.67
CA LEU A 206 2.37 -1.17 5.06
C LEU A 206 3.69 -1.71 5.64
N LEU A 207 4.40 -2.56 4.89
CA LEU A 207 5.71 -3.09 5.26
C LEU A 207 6.73 -1.96 5.50
N ALA A 208 6.70 -0.91 4.67
CA ALA A 208 7.57 0.24 4.82
C ALA A 208 7.33 0.99 6.13
N HIS A 209 6.07 1.27 6.47
CA HIS A 209 5.72 1.86 7.78
C HIS A 209 6.15 0.98 8.94
N VAL A 210 5.85 -0.33 8.88
CA VAL A 210 6.22 -1.27 9.95
C VAL A 210 7.73 -1.31 10.17
N ALA A 211 8.52 -1.38 9.10
CA ALA A 211 9.97 -1.40 9.18
C ALA A 211 10.56 -0.08 9.69
N ALA A 212 10.05 1.05 9.20
CA ALA A 212 10.48 2.38 9.65
C ALA A 212 10.17 2.57 11.14
N LEU A 213 8.95 2.27 11.59
CA LEU A 213 8.55 2.36 12.99
C LEU A 213 9.37 1.43 13.88
N LEU A 214 9.59 0.18 13.48
CA LEU A 214 10.40 -0.77 14.24
C LEU A 214 11.85 -0.28 14.43
N LYS A 215 12.43 0.34 13.39
CA LYS A 215 13.79 0.90 13.43
C LYS A 215 13.84 2.15 14.30
N LEU A 216 12.88 3.06 14.15
CA LEU A 216 12.82 4.29 14.92
C LEU A 216 12.60 3.99 16.41
N LEU A 217 11.61 3.19 16.79
CA LEU A 217 11.27 2.97 18.21
C LEU A 217 12.42 2.43 19.07
N ARG A 218 13.39 1.70 18.51
CA ARG A 218 14.55 1.18 19.25
C ARG A 218 15.76 2.10 19.34
N GLY A 219 15.93 3.09 18.44
CA GLY A 219 17.07 4.02 18.48
C GLY A 219 16.95 5.09 19.58
N GLY A 220 16.56 4.72 20.80
CA GLY A 220 16.44 5.60 21.97
C GLY A 220 17.11 5.01 23.20
N GLY A 221 17.99 4.04 22.99
CA GLY A 221 18.76 3.33 24.01
C GLY A 221 20.07 2.87 23.39
N GLU A 222 20.87 3.84 22.97
CA GLU A 222 22.33 3.81 22.96
C GLU A 222 22.80 5.10 23.61
#